data_AF-A0A7S0PB49-F1
#
_entry.id   AF-A0A7S0PB49-F1
#
_cell.length_a   1.000
_cell.length_b   1.000
_cell.length_c   1.000
_cell.angle_alpha   90.00
_cell.angle_beta   90.00
_cell.angle_gamma   90.00
#
_symmetry.space_group_name_H-M   'P 1'
#
loop_
_entity.id
_entity.type
_entity.pdbx_description
1 polymer ?
#
loop_
_entity_poly.entity_id
_entity_poly.type
_entity_poly.pdbx_seq_one_letter_code
_entity_poly.pdbx_strand_id
1 'polypeptide(L)'
;ICSELDRPLPSHCHCSDTSRIGASVKCGVDFLHLDNIGVQADFEPCAMPAHMSLAVTDSKFHIHHTIGGLTFGKEGSYPIPGLSLHIPKLGNAGVQVAFELEGSAREAEIKVGLDACGSIDGHKICGSKVIHELPLWLISGKFSFGHICSAYEADMLAMAEAAASAPMPFAPVITDMSPSSLDGFAPLVVEGLEE
;
A
#
# COMPACT_ATOMS: atom_id res chain seq x y z
N ILE A 1 -9.77 -9.13 -5.37
CA ILE A 1 -9.70 -8.63 -3.97
C ILE A 1 -10.94 -7.82 -3.64
N CYS A 2 -11.41 -6.96 -4.56
CA CYS A 2 -12.65 -6.20 -4.37
C CYS A 2 -13.89 -7.05 -4.08
N SER A 3 -13.94 -8.30 -4.56
CA SER A 3 -14.98 -9.26 -4.18
C SER A 3 -15.15 -9.45 -2.67
N GLU A 4 -14.06 -9.31 -1.91
CA GLU A 4 -14.05 -9.38 -0.44
C GLU A 4 -14.25 -7.99 0.19
N LEU A 5 -13.72 -6.93 -0.44
CA LEU A 5 -13.81 -5.57 0.08
C LEU A 5 -15.18 -4.92 -0.12
N ASP A 6 -15.87 -5.15 -1.25
CA ASP A 6 -17.09 -4.42 -1.62
C ASP A 6 -18.28 -4.63 -0.69
N ARG A 7 -18.36 -5.79 -0.01
CA ARG A 7 -19.52 -6.10 0.84
C ARG A 7 -19.68 -5.16 2.04
N PRO A 8 -18.63 -4.89 2.83
CA PRO A 8 -18.72 -3.95 3.95
C PRO A 8 -18.48 -2.49 3.56
N LEU A 9 -18.10 -2.19 2.30
CA LEU A 9 -17.80 -0.81 1.91
C LEU A 9 -19.08 0.02 1.80
N PRO A 10 -19.08 1.26 2.34
CA PRO A 10 -20.19 2.18 2.17
C PRO A 10 -20.37 2.56 0.69
N SER A 11 -21.57 3.01 0.32
CA SER A 11 -21.90 3.42 -1.06
C SER A 11 -21.08 4.58 -1.61
N HIS A 12 -20.41 5.34 -0.75
CA HIS A 12 -19.52 6.45 -1.12
C HIS A 12 -18.07 6.00 -1.35
N CYS A 13 -17.81 4.69 -1.25
CA CYS A 13 -16.54 4.06 -1.55
C CYS A 13 -16.66 3.18 -2.79
N HIS A 14 -15.61 3.17 -3.61
CA HIS A 14 -15.51 2.32 -4.80
C HIS A 14 -14.21 1.53 -4.75
N CYS A 15 -14.31 0.20 -4.86
CA CYS A 15 -13.15 -0.68 -4.98
C CYS A 15 -12.85 -0.98 -6.45
N SER A 16 -11.56 -0.99 -6.80
CA SER A 16 -11.06 -1.46 -8.09
C SER A 16 -9.85 -2.37 -7.88
N ASP A 17 -9.87 -3.57 -8.47
CA ASP A 17 -8.69 -4.45 -8.45
C ASP A 17 -7.60 -3.81 -9.33
N THR A 18 -6.41 -3.60 -8.77
CA THR A 18 -5.27 -2.97 -9.47
C THR A 18 -4.32 -4.02 -10.05
N SER A 19 -4.29 -5.21 -9.45
CA SER A 19 -3.53 -6.36 -9.91
C SER A 19 -4.20 -7.65 -9.44
N ARG A 20 -3.56 -8.81 -9.68
CA ARG A 20 -4.03 -10.10 -9.14
C ARG A 20 -4.03 -10.13 -7.61
N ILE A 21 -3.17 -9.35 -6.98
CA ILE A 21 -2.94 -9.31 -5.53
C ILE A 21 -3.08 -7.92 -4.92
N GLY A 22 -3.53 -6.94 -5.71
CA GLY A 22 -3.69 -5.55 -5.31
C GLY A 22 -5.10 -5.02 -5.58
N ALA A 23 -5.57 -4.13 -4.72
CA ALA A 23 -6.81 -3.37 -4.92
C ALA A 23 -6.67 -1.94 -4.42
N SER A 24 -7.47 -1.04 -4.98
CA SER A 24 -7.58 0.36 -4.59
C SER A 24 -9.02 0.67 -4.23
N VAL A 25 -9.24 1.14 -3.00
CA VAL A 25 -10.53 1.62 -2.51
C VAL A 25 -10.48 3.14 -2.44
N LYS A 26 -11.39 3.82 -3.14
CA LYS A 26 -11.50 5.27 -3.14
C LYS A 26 -12.83 5.68 -2.52
N CYS A 27 -12.77 6.49 -1.48
CA CYS A 27 -13.93 7.01 -0.75
C CYS A 27 -13.95 8.53 -0.85
N GLY A 28 -15.10 9.12 -1.15
CA GLY A 28 -15.34 10.56 -1.01
C GLY A 28 -16.37 10.80 0.08
N VAL A 29 -16.02 11.59 1.09
CA VAL A 29 -16.89 11.81 2.26
C VAL A 29 -17.05 13.28 2.60
N ASP A 30 -18.28 13.67 2.94
CA ASP A 30 -18.56 14.95 3.58
C ASP A 30 -18.23 14.85 5.07
N PHE A 31 -17.08 15.39 5.46
CA PHE A 31 -16.56 15.27 6.81
C PHE A 31 -17.08 16.41 7.69
N LEU A 32 -17.90 16.05 8.68
CA LEU A 32 -18.57 16.95 9.63
C LEU A 32 -19.45 18.03 8.98
N HIS A 33 -19.88 17.86 7.72
CA HIS A 33 -20.60 18.87 6.93
C HIS A 33 -19.81 20.16 6.70
N LEU A 34 -18.48 20.11 6.81
CA LEU A 34 -17.59 21.26 6.68
C LEU A 34 -16.73 21.18 5.41
N ASP A 35 -16.39 19.97 4.96
CA ASP A 35 -15.50 19.76 3.83
C ASP A 35 -15.64 18.37 3.19
N ASN A 36 -15.30 18.25 1.90
CA ASN A 36 -15.32 16.97 1.19
C ASN A 36 -13.92 16.40 1.05
N ILE A 37 -13.62 15.34 1.79
CA ILE A 37 -12.30 14.71 1.82
C ILE A 37 -12.34 13.42 1.01
N GLY A 38 -11.39 13.27 0.10
CA GLY A 38 -11.11 12.03 -0.60
C GLY A 38 -10.08 11.19 0.15
N VAL A 39 -10.37 9.91 0.36
CA VAL A 39 -9.44 8.95 0.95
C VAL A 39 -9.30 7.77 -0.01
N GLN A 40 -8.07 7.46 -0.39
CA GLN A 40 -7.72 6.29 -1.18
C GLN A 40 -6.90 5.34 -0.31
N ALA A 41 -7.28 4.06 -0.29
CA ALA A 41 -6.55 3.00 0.37
C ALA A 41 -6.14 1.96 -0.68
N ASP A 42 -4.84 1.79 -0.85
CA ASP A 42 -4.26 0.79 -1.75
C ASP A 42 -3.77 -0.40 -0.92
N PHE A 43 -4.29 -1.59 -1.23
CA PHE A 43 -4.07 -2.83 -0.49
C PHE A 43 -3.26 -3.82 -1.31
N GLU A 44 -2.23 -4.41 -0.71
CA GLU A 44 -1.53 -5.59 -1.24
C GLU A 44 -1.48 -6.69 -0.16
N PRO A 45 -2.60 -7.39 0.09
CA PRO A 45 -2.70 -8.36 1.19
C PRO A 45 -1.83 -9.61 0.97
N CYS A 46 -1.47 -9.94 -0.28
CA CYS A 46 -0.65 -11.12 -0.58
C CYS A 46 0.85 -10.79 -0.79
N ALA A 47 1.24 -9.52 -0.62
CA ALA A 47 2.65 -9.15 -0.60
C ALA A 47 3.34 -9.72 0.65
N MET A 48 4.68 -9.83 0.61
CA MET A 48 5.51 -10.26 1.73
C MET A 48 6.46 -9.13 2.14
N PRO A 49 6.17 -8.35 3.20
CA PRO A 49 4.97 -8.41 4.05
C PRO A 49 3.73 -7.78 3.42
N ALA A 50 2.56 -8.21 3.88
CA ALA A 50 1.28 -7.64 3.49
C ALA A 50 1.19 -6.20 3.98
N HIS A 51 0.82 -5.29 3.08
CA HIS A 51 0.86 -3.86 3.37
C HIS A 51 -0.29 -3.09 2.72
N MET A 52 -0.46 -1.87 3.22
CA MET A 52 -1.45 -0.89 2.78
C MET A 52 -0.78 0.48 2.68
N SER A 53 -1.25 1.28 1.73
CA SER A 53 -0.94 2.70 1.63
C SER A 53 -2.23 3.51 1.65
N LEU A 54 -2.20 4.67 2.28
CA LEU A 54 -3.32 5.61 2.32
C LEU A 54 -2.92 6.90 1.63
N ALA A 55 -3.79 7.44 0.79
CA ALA A 55 -3.66 8.79 0.26
C ALA A 55 -4.89 9.59 0.66
N VAL A 56 -4.67 10.79 1.19
CA VAL A 56 -5.73 11.75 1.46
C VAL A 56 -5.63 12.89 0.49
N THR A 57 -6.74 13.18 -0.17
CA THR A 57 -6.88 14.27 -1.11
C THR A 57 -7.97 15.21 -0.67
N ASP A 58 -7.69 16.50 -0.66
CA ASP A 58 -8.70 17.52 -0.52
C ASP A 58 -8.58 18.55 -1.64
N SER A 59 -9.70 18.84 -2.31
CA SER A 59 -9.74 19.71 -3.48
C SER A 59 -9.73 21.20 -3.11
N LYS A 60 -10.26 21.55 -1.94
CA LYS A 60 -10.41 22.93 -1.47
C LYS A 60 -9.10 23.54 -0.97
N PHE A 61 -8.30 22.72 -0.31
CA PHE A 61 -7.00 23.06 0.27
C PHE A 61 -5.83 22.56 -0.57
N HIS A 62 -6.10 21.94 -1.73
CA HIS A 62 -5.10 21.37 -2.65
C HIS A 62 -4.15 20.39 -1.98
N ILE A 63 -4.69 19.54 -1.11
CA ILE A 63 -3.90 18.59 -0.32
C ILE A 63 -3.84 17.27 -1.07
N HIS A 64 -2.64 16.72 -1.15
CA HIS A 64 -2.39 15.34 -1.54
C HIS A 64 -1.30 14.78 -0.64
N HIS A 65 -1.67 13.93 0.31
CA HIS A 65 -0.74 13.36 1.27
C HIS A 65 -0.83 11.84 1.27
N THR A 66 0.31 11.17 1.10
CA THR A 66 0.40 9.71 1.06
C THR A 66 1.14 9.19 2.28
N ILE A 67 0.53 8.21 2.94
CA ILE A 67 1.05 7.46 4.08
C ILE A 67 1.26 6.03 3.60
N GLY A 68 2.51 5.65 3.36
CA GLY A 68 2.88 4.31 2.89
C GLY A 68 3.34 3.37 4.00
N GLY A 69 3.50 2.09 3.66
CA GLY A 69 4.17 1.10 4.52
C GLY A 69 3.39 0.73 5.78
N LEU A 70 2.06 0.86 5.75
CA LEU A 70 1.20 0.40 6.84
C LEU A 70 1.12 -1.13 6.75
N THR A 71 1.54 -1.81 7.81
CA THR A 71 1.56 -3.27 7.89
C THR A 71 0.58 -3.73 8.95
N PHE A 72 0.08 -4.95 8.81
CA PHE A 72 -0.74 -5.59 9.84
C PHE A 72 -0.02 -5.65 11.20
N GLY A 73 -0.79 -5.68 12.28
CA GLY A 73 -0.34 -5.58 13.66
C GLY A 73 -0.03 -4.13 14.10
N LYS A 74 -0.51 -3.12 13.37
CA LYS A 74 -0.30 -1.71 13.69
C LYS A 74 -1.62 -0.98 13.76
N GLU A 75 -1.74 -0.14 14.77
CA GLU A 75 -2.76 0.89 14.89
C GLU A 75 -2.10 2.26 15.05
N GLY A 76 -2.81 3.32 14.70
CA GLY A 76 -2.30 4.65 14.92
C GLY A 76 -3.12 5.75 14.27
N SER A 77 -2.57 6.95 14.35
CA SER A 77 -3.10 8.10 13.64
C SER A 77 -1.99 8.94 13.03
N TYR A 78 -2.24 9.49 11.84
CA TYR A 78 -1.33 10.36 11.13
C TYR A 78 -2.01 11.71 10.86
N PRO A 79 -1.45 12.84 11.35
CA PRO A 79 -1.98 14.15 11.01
C PRO A 79 -1.79 14.42 9.52
N ILE A 80 -2.79 15.03 8.88
CA ILE A 80 -2.72 15.44 7.48
C ILE A 80 -2.21 16.88 7.44
N PRO A 81 -0.97 17.13 6.98
CA PRO A 81 -0.41 18.48 7.01
C PRO A 81 -1.23 19.43 6.14
N GLY A 82 -1.52 20.61 6.68
CA GLY A 82 -2.27 21.66 5.98
C GLY A 82 -3.79 21.48 5.98
N LEU A 83 -4.33 20.32 6.42
CA LEU A 83 -5.77 20.11 6.50
C LEU A 83 -6.29 20.51 7.88
N SER A 84 -6.98 21.64 7.94
CA SER A 84 -7.61 22.14 9.16
C SER A 84 -9.05 22.56 8.91
N LEU A 85 -9.95 22.17 9.81
CA LEU A 85 -11.36 22.50 9.76
C LEU A 85 -11.67 23.55 10.82
N HIS A 86 -12.50 24.52 10.44
CA HIS A 86 -13.03 25.47 11.40
C HIS A 86 -14.32 24.92 12.00
N ILE A 87 -14.27 24.49 13.27
CA ILE A 87 -15.43 23.99 13.99
C ILE A 87 -16.07 25.17 14.75
N PRO A 88 -17.36 25.49 14.48
CA PRO A 88 -18.05 26.56 15.17
C PRO A 88 -17.93 26.42 16.69
N LYS A 89 -17.58 27.52 17.37
CA LYS A 89 -17.38 27.60 18.84
C LYS A 89 -16.13 26.90 19.40
N LEU A 90 -15.47 26.01 18.65
CA LEU A 90 -14.26 25.29 19.09
C LEU A 90 -12.98 25.78 18.40
N GLY A 91 -13.10 26.51 17.30
CA GLY A 91 -11.95 27.02 16.55
C GLY A 91 -11.41 26.01 15.55
N ASN A 92 -10.10 26.06 15.29
CA ASN A 92 -9.49 25.23 14.25
C ASN A 92 -9.08 23.86 14.80
N ALA A 93 -9.49 22.80 14.10
CA ALA A 93 -9.08 21.42 14.37
C ALA A 93 -8.29 20.87 13.18
N GLY A 94 -7.15 20.24 13.43
CA GLY A 94 -6.40 19.51 12.41
C GLY A 94 -7.04 18.16 12.13
N VAL A 95 -7.09 17.76 10.86
CA VAL A 95 -7.60 16.44 10.47
C VAL A 95 -6.47 15.43 10.51
N GLN A 96 -6.77 14.23 10.97
CA GLN A 96 -5.85 13.10 11.01
C GLN A 96 -6.54 11.84 10.49
N VAL A 97 -5.76 11.00 9.81
CA VAL A 97 -6.20 9.65 9.46
C VAL A 97 -6.04 8.77 10.68
N ALA A 98 -7.07 8.01 11.04
CA ALA A 98 -7.03 6.95 12.03
C ALA A 98 -7.04 5.60 11.30
N PHE A 99 -6.18 4.68 11.72
CA PHE A 99 -6.13 3.35 11.13
C PHE A 99 -5.87 2.28 12.18
N GLU A 100 -6.44 1.11 11.96
CA GLU A 100 -6.27 -0.09 12.77
C GLU A 100 -6.16 -1.28 11.80
N LEU A 101 -5.00 -1.92 11.77
CA LEU A 101 -4.72 -3.07 10.92
C LEU A 101 -4.33 -4.24 11.82
N GLU A 102 -5.27 -5.13 12.11
CA GLU A 102 -5.02 -6.30 12.95
C GLU A 102 -5.04 -7.61 12.14
N GLY A 103 -4.35 -8.62 12.68
CA GLY A 103 -4.35 -9.97 12.14
C GLY A 103 -3.40 -10.16 10.96
N SER A 104 -3.86 -10.84 9.91
CA SER A 104 -3.08 -11.21 8.73
C SER A 104 -3.95 -11.26 7.47
N ALA A 105 -3.36 -11.49 6.29
CA ALA A 105 -4.12 -11.64 5.05
C ALA A 105 -5.26 -12.68 5.11
N ARG A 106 -5.16 -13.71 5.96
CA ARG A 106 -6.19 -14.75 6.12
C ARG A 106 -7.37 -14.28 6.97
N GLU A 107 -7.09 -13.46 7.98
CA GLU A 107 -8.05 -12.93 8.94
C GLU A 107 -7.60 -11.50 9.28
N ALA A 108 -8.05 -10.55 8.47
CA ALA A 108 -7.67 -9.15 8.54
C ALA A 108 -8.82 -8.36 9.16
N GLU A 109 -8.57 -7.63 10.25
CA GLU A 109 -9.46 -6.57 10.70
C GLU A 109 -8.87 -5.23 10.28
N ILE A 110 -9.60 -4.52 9.42
CA ILE A 110 -9.13 -3.28 8.80
C ILE A 110 -10.12 -2.18 9.16
N LYS A 111 -9.63 -1.15 9.84
CA LYS A 111 -10.35 0.10 10.06
C LYS A 111 -9.52 1.26 9.53
N VAL A 112 -10.13 2.09 8.69
CA VAL A 112 -9.55 3.32 8.15
C VAL A 112 -10.60 4.40 8.25
N GLY A 113 -10.26 5.51 8.90
CA GLY A 113 -11.18 6.60 9.15
C GLY A 113 -10.50 7.95 9.29
N LEU A 114 -11.32 8.97 9.47
CA LEU A 114 -10.89 10.35 9.68
C LEU A 114 -11.28 10.80 11.09
N ASP A 115 -10.35 11.43 11.80
CA ASP A 115 -10.60 12.07 13.09
C ASP A 115 -10.14 13.55 13.02
N ALA A 116 -10.68 14.37 13.91
CA ALA A 116 -10.36 15.79 13.99
C ALA A 116 -9.86 16.11 15.40
N CYS A 117 -8.71 16.76 15.52
CA CYS A 117 -8.15 17.15 16.82
C CYS A 117 -7.89 18.65 16.90
N GLY A 118 -8.41 19.28 17.94
CA GLY A 118 -8.17 20.67 18.28
C GLY A 118 -7.43 20.83 19.60
N SER A 119 -7.29 22.08 20.05
CA SER A 119 -6.77 22.43 21.37
C SER A 119 -7.78 23.31 22.08
N ILE A 120 -8.16 22.94 23.31
CA ILE A 120 -9.00 23.75 24.20
C ILE A 120 -8.18 24.02 25.46
N ASP A 121 -7.99 25.29 25.80
CA ASP A 121 -7.17 25.73 26.95
C ASP A 121 -5.76 25.10 27.00
N GLY A 122 -5.15 24.87 25.82
CA GLY A 122 -3.82 24.28 25.69
C GLY A 122 -3.79 22.74 25.73
N HIS A 123 -4.93 22.08 25.91
CA HIS A 123 -5.04 20.63 25.91
C HIS A 123 -5.52 20.12 24.55
N LYS A 124 -4.74 19.20 23.94
CA LYS A 124 -5.16 18.52 22.70
C LYS A 124 -6.36 17.62 22.98
N ILE A 125 -7.44 17.84 22.25
CA ILE A 125 -8.68 17.07 22.33
C ILE A 125 -9.04 16.60 20.92
N CYS A 126 -9.28 15.30 20.78
CA CYS A 126 -9.67 14.67 19.52
C CYS A 126 -11.15 14.33 19.54
N GLY A 127 -11.77 14.34 18.35
CA GLY A 127 -13.14 13.97 18.11
C GLY A 127 -13.46 12.59 18.68
N SER A 128 -12.57 11.62 18.48
CA SER A 128 -12.64 10.27 19.08
C SER A 128 -12.85 10.22 20.60
N LYS A 129 -12.55 11.30 21.34
CA LYS A 129 -12.75 11.37 22.80
C LYS A 129 -14.00 12.12 23.21
N VAL A 130 -14.68 12.82 22.29
CA VAL A 130 -15.73 13.80 22.62
C VAL A 130 -16.99 13.59 21.78
N ILE A 131 -16.85 13.21 20.53
CA ILE A 131 -17.91 13.12 19.51
C ILE A 131 -18.02 11.65 19.11
N HIS A 132 -19.21 11.08 19.20
CA HIS A 132 -19.42 9.64 18.96
C HIS A 132 -19.32 9.26 17.48
N GLU A 133 -19.51 10.25 16.61
CA GLU A 133 -19.38 10.14 15.16
C GLU A 133 -17.91 10.09 14.69
N LEU A 134 -16.94 10.31 15.59
CA LEU A 134 -15.51 10.27 15.28
C LEU A 134 -14.79 9.13 16.05
N PRO A 135 -13.78 8.46 15.43
CA PRO A 135 -13.36 8.62 14.04
C PRO A 135 -14.46 8.19 13.07
N LEU A 136 -14.61 8.94 11.98
CA LEU A 136 -15.51 8.56 10.90
C LEU A 136 -14.85 7.44 10.11
N TRP A 137 -15.24 6.20 10.40
CA TRP A 137 -14.72 5.01 9.74
C TRP A 137 -15.28 4.89 8.31
N LEU A 138 -14.40 4.99 7.32
CA LEU A 138 -14.72 4.87 5.89
C LEU A 138 -14.62 3.41 5.43
N ILE A 139 -13.64 2.69 5.97
CA ILE A 139 -13.45 1.27 5.78
C ILE A 139 -13.45 0.66 7.18
N SER A 140 -14.33 -0.28 7.45
CA SER A 140 -14.37 -0.98 8.73
C SER A 140 -14.95 -2.37 8.54
N GLY A 141 -14.17 -3.39 8.86
CA GLY A 141 -14.65 -4.75 8.76
C GLY A 141 -13.58 -5.80 8.92
N LYS A 142 -14.04 -7.05 8.89
CA LYS A 142 -13.21 -8.25 8.82
C LYS A 142 -13.19 -8.77 7.40
N PHE A 143 -11.99 -9.06 6.92
CA PHE A 143 -11.72 -9.47 5.55
C PHE A 143 -10.88 -10.74 5.55
N SER A 144 -11.11 -11.60 4.56
CA SER A 144 -10.32 -12.81 4.38
C SER A 144 -9.83 -12.90 2.94
N PHE A 145 -8.55 -12.63 2.75
CA PHE A 145 -7.86 -12.76 1.46
C PHE A 145 -7.13 -14.09 1.33
N GLY A 146 -7.24 -14.98 2.32
CA GLY A 146 -6.46 -16.23 2.38
C GLY A 146 -6.61 -17.10 1.14
N HIS A 147 -7.83 -17.25 0.63
CA HIS A 147 -8.08 -18.04 -0.58
C HIS A 147 -7.45 -17.40 -1.83
N ILE A 148 -7.46 -16.06 -1.93
CA ILE A 148 -6.84 -15.30 -3.04
C ILE A 148 -5.32 -15.45 -2.98
N CYS A 149 -4.73 -15.27 -1.79
CA CYS A 149 -3.30 -15.35 -1.62
C CYS A 149 -2.77 -16.78 -1.85
N SER A 150 -3.48 -17.80 -1.36
CA SER A 150 -3.09 -19.20 -1.62
C SER A 150 -3.20 -19.60 -3.09
N ALA A 151 -4.21 -19.11 -3.81
CA ALA A 151 -4.30 -19.34 -5.26
C ALA A 151 -3.12 -18.67 -6.00
N TYR A 152 -2.77 -17.44 -5.62
CA TYR A 152 -1.63 -16.73 -6.18
C TYR A 152 -0.29 -17.43 -5.92
N GLU A 153 -0.06 -17.91 -4.68
CA GLU A 153 1.14 -18.68 -4.32
C GLU A 153 1.24 -19.97 -5.13
N ALA A 154 0.13 -20.69 -5.31
CA ALA A 154 0.07 -21.91 -6.11
C ALA A 154 0.36 -21.65 -7.60
N ASP A 155 -0.22 -20.59 -8.17
CA ASP A 155 0.04 -20.17 -9.55
C ASP A 155 1.53 -19.85 -9.75
N MET A 156 2.14 -19.09 -8.83
CA MET A 156 3.57 -18.76 -8.89
C MET A 156 4.46 -20.01 -8.82
N LEU A 157 4.12 -20.97 -7.96
CA LEU A 157 4.84 -22.23 -7.84
C LEU A 157 4.74 -23.05 -9.13
N ALA A 158 3.54 -23.18 -9.69
CA ALA A 158 3.31 -23.90 -10.94
C ALA A 158 4.08 -23.27 -12.12
N MET A 159 4.13 -21.93 -12.19
CA MET A 159 4.92 -21.22 -13.21
C MET A 159 6.42 -21.45 -13.03
N ALA A 160 6.92 -21.48 -11.79
CA ALA A 160 8.32 -21.79 -11.51
C ALA A 160 8.69 -23.23 -11.90
N GLU A 161 7.83 -24.21 -11.60
CA GLU A 161 8.02 -25.61 -12.01
C GLU A 161 7.97 -25.77 -13.54
N ALA A 162 7.04 -25.08 -14.21
CA ALA A 162 6.97 -25.07 -15.68
C ALA A 162 8.23 -24.44 -16.30
N ALA A 163 8.76 -23.37 -15.72
CA ALA A 163 10.01 -22.76 -16.18
C ALA A 163 11.22 -23.67 -15.94
N ALA A 164 11.28 -24.39 -14.81
CA ALA A 164 12.35 -25.33 -14.49
C ALA A 164 12.32 -26.60 -15.37
N SER A 165 11.14 -27.00 -15.86
CA SER A 165 10.95 -28.15 -16.75
C SER A 165 10.97 -27.80 -18.24
N ALA A 166 11.08 -26.52 -18.60
CA ALA A 166 11.17 -26.09 -19.97
C ALA A 166 12.47 -26.61 -20.61
N PRO A 167 12.41 -27.31 -21.76
CA PRO A 167 13.61 -27.76 -22.45
C PRO A 167 14.44 -26.53 -22.84
N MET A 168 15.71 -26.49 -22.41
CA MET A 168 16.63 -25.42 -22.82
C MET A 168 16.65 -25.35 -24.35
N PRO A 169 16.53 -24.15 -24.96
CA PRO A 169 16.68 -24.03 -26.40
C PRO A 169 18.07 -24.57 -26.75
N PHE A 170 18.08 -25.48 -27.73
CA PHE A 170 19.25 -26.21 -28.22
C PHE A 170 20.53 -25.39 -28.13
N ALA A 171 21.52 -25.90 -27.40
CA ALA A 171 22.86 -25.36 -27.38
C ALA A 171 23.34 -25.11 -28.83
N PRO A 172 23.98 -23.98 -29.13
CA PRO A 172 24.52 -23.75 -30.46
C PRO A 172 25.49 -24.89 -30.79
N VAL A 173 25.23 -25.58 -31.91
CA VAL A 173 26.15 -26.56 -32.47
C VAL A 173 27.45 -25.82 -32.78
N ILE A 174 28.48 -26.04 -31.97
CA ILE A 174 29.83 -25.58 -32.25
C ILE A 174 30.32 -26.45 -33.41
N THR A 175 30.20 -25.96 -34.64
CA THR A 175 30.81 -26.65 -35.79
C THR A 175 32.33 -26.52 -35.65
N ASP A 176 32.97 -27.67 -35.42
CA ASP A 176 34.40 -27.88 -35.39
C ASP A 176 35.06 -27.29 -36.65
N MET A 177 35.80 -26.19 -36.48
CA MET A 177 36.85 -25.78 -37.40
C MET A 177 38.19 -25.92 -36.67
N SER A 178 38.71 -27.14 -36.72
CA SER A 178 40.09 -27.51 -36.39
C SER A 178 41.12 -26.82 -37.31
N PRO A 179 42.42 -26.80 -36.92
CA PRO A 179 43.18 -25.57 -36.73
C PRO A 179 44.19 -25.27 -37.85
N SER A 180 44.73 -24.06 -37.89
CA SER A 180 45.95 -23.77 -38.65
C SER A 180 46.87 -22.79 -37.92
N SER A 181 48.03 -23.36 -37.57
CA SER A 181 49.36 -22.77 -37.43
C SER A 181 49.60 -21.66 -36.39
N LEU A 182 50.41 -22.08 -35.41
CA LEU A 182 51.45 -21.33 -34.72
C LEU A 182 52.16 -20.28 -35.59
N ASP A 183 52.31 -19.08 -35.02
CA ASP A 183 53.43 -18.12 -35.12
C ASP A 183 52.92 -16.88 -34.36
N GLY A 184 53.50 -16.31 -33.30
CA GLY A 184 54.87 -16.13 -32.86
C GLY A 184 54.89 -14.78 -32.10
N PHE A 185 55.90 -14.57 -31.25
CA PHE A 185 56.28 -13.30 -30.59
C PHE A 185 55.64 -12.90 -29.23
N ALA A 186 56.39 -13.31 -28.20
CA ALA A 186 57.10 -12.50 -27.18
C ALA A 186 56.35 -11.52 -26.24
N PRO A 187 56.83 -11.38 -24.98
CA PRO A 187 56.16 -10.64 -23.91
C PRO A 187 56.64 -9.18 -23.82
N LEU A 188 55.77 -8.29 -23.33
CA LEU A 188 56.19 -6.99 -22.79
C LEU A 188 55.65 -6.82 -21.36
N VAL A 189 56.62 -6.70 -20.46
CA VAL A 189 56.51 -6.26 -19.06
C VAL A 189 56.48 -4.73 -19.04
N VAL A 190 55.91 -4.15 -17.97
CA VAL A 190 56.34 -2.94 -17.19
C VAL A 190 55.14 -2.07 -16.79
N GLU A 191 54.72 -2.14 -15.51
CA GLU A 191 54.78 -1.09 -14.45
C GLU A 191 53.71 0.02 -14.60
N GLY A 192 53.01 0.55 -13.59
CA GLY A 192 53.06 0.50 -12.13
C GLY A 192 52.08 1.56 -11.56
N LEU A 193 52.11 1.76 -10.22
CA LEU A 193 51.44 2.77 -9.36
C LEU A 193 50.00 2.40 -8.93
N GLU A 194 49.74 1.92 -7.69
CA GLU A 194 49.84 2.59 -6.35
C GLU A 194 49.13 3.96 -6.34
N GLU A 195 48.29 4.35 -5.38
CA GLU A 195 47.58 3.77 -4.23
C GLU A 195 46.35 4.67 -4.01
#